data_AF-A0A380Q5G8-F1
#
_entry.id   AF-A0A380Q5G8-F1
#
_cell.length_a   1.000
_cell.length_b   1.000
_cell.length_c   1.000
_cell.angle_alpha   90.00
_cell.angle_beta   90.00
_cell.angle_gamma   90.00
#
_symmetry.space_group_name_H-M   'P 1'
#
loop_
_entity.id
_entity.type
_entity.pdbx_description
1 polymer ?
#
loop_
_entity_poly.entity_id
_entity_poly.type
_entity_poly.pdbx_seq_one_letter_code
_entity_poly.pdbx_strand_id
1 'polypeptide(L)'
;MLTTIQQTHILTLRGLQCSTAHITEDDNTLLYRISHCQDSFSDGEWLLFTGTGYLMRLDAWTHPVLRLRQLGLSKACRWLVTTLMKRHGLTYLHIDALGDVLPGFATFDW
;
A
#
# COMPACT_ATOMS: atom_id res chain seq x y z
N MET A 1 19.86 -13.92 38.60
CA MET A 1 19.74 -13.84 37.13
C MET A 1 18.27 -13.61 36.80
N LEU A 2 17.89 -12.38 36.43
CA LEU A 2 16.52 -12.07 35.98
C LEU A 2 16.46 -12.30 34.48
N THR A 3 15.63 -13.26 34.06
CA THR A 3 15.31 -13.52 32.66
C THR A 3 14.42 -12.40 32.12
N THR A 4 14.97 -11.61 31.19
CA THR A 4 14.21 -10.62 30.42
C THR A 4 13.20 -11.34 29.54
N ILE A 5 11.91 -11.15 29.81
CA ILE A 5 10.82 -11.58 28.93
C ILE A 5 10.99 -10.80 27.63
N GLN A 6 11.28 -11.49 26.51
CA GLN A 6 11.21 -10.86 25.20
C GLN A 6 9.75 -10.46 24.95
N GLN A 7 9.54 -9.16 24.77
CA GLN A 7 8.25 -8.59 24.45
C GLN A 7 7.84 -9.04 23.04
N THR A 8 6.96 -10.04 22.95
CA THR A 8 6.38 -10.48 21.69
C THR A 8 5.45 -9.39 21.16
N HIS A 9 5.88 -8.67 20.13
CA HIS A 9 5.04 -7.68 19.46
C HIS A 9 4.00 -8.43 18.61
N ILE A 10 2.76 -8.54 19.10
CA ILE A 10 1.66 -9.11 18.30
C ILE A 10 1.32 -8.10 17.20
N LEU A 11 1.77 -8.35 15.98
CA LEU A 11 1.38 -7.57 14.80
C LEU A 11 0.00 -8.04 14.34
N THR A 12 -1.01 -7.17 14.44
CA THR A 12 -2.33 -7.44 13.86
C THR A 12 -2.28 -7.09 12.38
N LEU A 13 -2.36 -8.11 11.51
CA LEU A 13 -2.47 -7.92 10.06
C LEU A 13 -3.91 -7.54 9.71
N ARG A 14 -4.11 -6.32 9.20
CA ARG A 14 -5.41 -5.81 8.73
C ARG A 14 -5.26 -5.42 7.27
N GLY A 15 -5.77 -6.27 6.39
CA GLY A 15 -5.74 -6.08 4.95
C GLY A 15 -7.11 -5.77 4.36
N LEU A 16 -7.11 -5.07 3.23
CA LEU A 16 -8.27 -4.93 2.36
C LEU A 16 -7.81 -5.09 0.91
N GLN A 17 -8.66 -5.68 0.05
CA GLN A 17 -8.44 -5.77 -1.38
C GLN A 17 -9.37 -4.80 -2.13
N CYS A 18 -8.86 -4.10 -3.14
CA CYS A 18 -9.64 -3.27 -4.04
C CYS A 18 -9.11 -3.33 -5.48
N SER A 19 -9.92 -2.87 -6.42
CA SER A 19 -9.59 -2.89 -7.85
C SER A 19 -8.42 -1.97 -8.21
N THR A 20 -7.59 -2.36 -9.19
CA THR A 20 -6.66 -1.46 -9.90
C THR A 20 -7.36 -0.31 -10.61
N ALA A 21 -8.68 -0.40 -10.86
CA ALA A 21 -9.45 0.70 -11.39
C ALA A 21 -9.37 1.98 -10.52
N HIS A 22 -8.97 1.88 -9.24
CA HIS A 22 -8.85 3.05 -8.36
C HIS A 22 -7.53 3.82 -8.43
N ILE A 23 -6.58 3.37 -9.25
CA ILE A 23 -5.33 4.09 -9.52
C ILE A 23 -5.30 4.53 -10.98
N THR A 24 -4.58 5.61 -11.28
CA THR A 24 -4.40 6.05 -12.67
C THR A 24 -3.38 5.19 -13.42
N GLU A 25 -3.33 5.29 -14.75
CA GLU A 25 -2.27 4.64 -15.55
C GLU A 25 -0.86 5.11 -15.13
N ASP A 26 -0.69 6.42 -14.85
CA ASP A 26 0.56 6.99 -14.33
C ASP A 26 0.93 6.39 -12.96
N ASP A 27 -0.05 6.25 -12.06
CA ASP A 27 0.16 5.61 -10.76
C ASP A 27 0.59 4.16 -10.94
N ASN A 28 -0.07 3.42 -11.84
CA ASN A 28 0.28 2.04 -12.16
C ASN A 28 1.70 1.92 -12.71
N THR A 29 2.07 2.77 -13.68
CA THR A 29 3.42 2.80 -14.26
C THR A 29 4.48 3.10 -13.20
N LEU A 30 4.20 4.04 -12.30
CA LEU A 30 5.08 4.38 -11.18
C LEU A 30 5.25 3.20 -10.21
N LEU A 31 4.15 2.59 -9.77
CA LEU A 31 4.17 1.45 -8.84
C LEU A 31 4.86 0.23 -9.46
N TYR A 32 4.63 -0.04 -10.76
CA TYR A 32 5.31 -1.09 -11.50
C TYR A 32 6.82 -0.88 -11.48
N ARG A 33 7.29 0.32 -11.81
CA ARG A 33 8.72 0.64 -11.78
C ARG A 33 9.30 0.51 -10.37
N ILE A 34 8.61 1.00 -9.34
CA ILE A 34 9.11 0.93 -7.95
C ILE A 34 9.20 -0.53 -7.49
N SER A 35 8.17 -1.34 -7.75
CA SER A 35 8.13 -2.75 -7.33
C SER A 35 9.21 -3.63 -7.98
N HIS A 36 9.76 -3.20 -9.11
CA HIS A 36 10.84 -3.91 -9.81
C HIS A 36 12.23 -3.29 -9.60
N CYS A 37 12.33 -2.18 -8.88
CA CYS A 37 13.61 -1.52 -8.61
C CYS A 37 14.23 -2.08 -7.32
N GLN A 38 15.28 -2.90 -7.44
CA GLN A 38 15.96 -3.59 -6.33
C GLN A 38 17.15 -2.80 -5.75
N ASP A 39 17.07 -1.47 -5.61
CA ASP A 39 18.19 -0.72 -5.03
C ASP A 39 18.33 -1.00 -3.51
N SER A 40 19.51 -1.49 -3.14
CA SER A 40 19.83 -2.33 -1.97
C SER A 40 19.75 -1.68 -0.58
N PHE A 41 18.99 -0.59 -0.40
CA PHE A 41 18.90 0.15 0.88
C PHE A 41 17.46 0.53 1.28
N SER A 42 16.45 -0.18 0.77
CA SER A 42 15.06 0.06 1.18
C SER A 42 14.72 -0.71 2.45
N ASP A 43 14.09 -0.05 3.42
CA ASP A 43 13.53 -0.61 4.67
C ASP A 43 12.40 -1.64 4.42
N GLY A 44 12.72 -2.73 3.69
CA GLY A 44 11.94 -3.96 3.57
C GLY A 44 10.62 -3.85 2.80
N GLU A 45 10.69 -3.85 1.46
CA GLU A 45 9.62 -4.21 0.51
C GLU A 45 8.21 -3.74 0.91
N TRP A 46 8.03 -2.41 1.01
CA TRP A 46 6.70 -1.83 1.26
C TRP A 46 5.71 -2.05 0.10
N LEU A 47 6.21 -2.43 -1.08
CA LEU A 47 5.44 -2.64 -2.29
C LEU A 47 5.91 -3.93 -2.95
N LEU A 48 4.98 -4.85 -3.18
CA LEU A 48 5.19 -6.09 -3.90
C LEU A 48 4.27 -6.13 -5.11
N PHE A 49 4.80 -6.45 -6.29
CA PHE A 49 3.98 -6.75 -7.46
C PHE A 49 3.44 -8.18 -7.37
N THR A 50 2.13 -8.35 -7.55
CA THR A 50 1.44 -9.65 -7.38
C THR A 50 1.19 -10.37 -8.71
N GLY A 51 1.56 -9.78 -9.84
CA GLY A 51 1.25 -10.27 -11.19
C GLY A 51 0.04 -9.58 -11.82
N THR A 52 -0.97 -9.26 -11.01
CA THR A 52 -2.22 -8.59 -11.41
C THR A 52 -2.44 -7.24 -10.71
N GLY A 53 -1.48 -6.83 -9.87
CA GLY A 53 -1.57 -5.61 -9.08
C GLY A 53 -0.46 -5.50 -8.05
N TYR A 54 -0.76 -4.92 -6.89
CA TYR A 54 0.22 -4.55 -5.88
C TYR A 54 -0.26 -4.83 -4.47
N LEU A 55 0.61 -5.43 -3.66
CA LEU A 55 0.46 -5.49 -2.22
C LEU A 55 1.30 -4.38 -1.57
N MET A 56 0.63 -3.48 -0.86
CA MET A 56 1.25 -2.33 -0.21
C MET A 56 1.23 -2.50 1.32
N ARG A 57 2.40 -2.44 1.95
CA ARG A 57 2.58 -2.42 3.41
C ARG A 57 2.54 -0.97 3.90
N LEU A 58 1.46 -0.61 4.57
CA LEU A 58 1.16 0.77 4.96
C LEU A 58 1.82 1.16 6.29
N ASP A 59 2.22 0.17 7.08
CA ASP A 59 2.94 0.31 8.34
C ASP A 59 4.47 0.32 8.17
N ALA A 60 4.97 0.18 6.93
CA ALA A 60 6.40 0.27 6.62
C ALA A 60 6.98 1.67 6.88
N TRP A 61 6.14 2.69 7.04
CA TRP A 61 6.55 4.07 7.28
C TRP A 61 5.79 4.72 8.44
N THR A 62 6.47 5.56 9.22
CA THR A 62 5.83 6.42 10.24
C THR A 62 4.87 7.45 9.63
N HIS A 63 5.15 7.91 8.41
CA HIS A 63 4.38 8.95 7.70
C HIS A 63 4.00 8.52 6.28
N PRO A 64 3.12 7.51 6.11
CA PRO A 64 2.87 6.86 4.82
C PRO A 64 2.29 7.84 3.79
N VAL A 65 1.39 8.72 4.21
CA VAL A 65 0.78 9.74 3.34
C VAL A 65 1.81 10.68 2.72
N LEU A 66 2.79 11.11 3.52
CA LEU A 66 3.86 11.99 3.05
C LEU A 66 4.75 11.25 2.04
N ARG A 67 5.04 9.97 2.30
CA ARG A 67 5.82 9.13 1.38
C ARG A 67 5.10 8.94 0.05
N LEU A 68 3.82 8.61 0.04
CA LEU A 68 3.04 8.48 -1.21
C LEU A 68 3.04 9.77 -2.03
N ARG A 69 2.99 10.94 -1.37
CA ARG A 69 3.12 12.24 -2.05
C ARG A 69 4.51 12.46 -2.63
N GLN A 70 5.57 12.13 -1.89
CA GLN A 70 6.95 12.27 -2.35
C GLN A 70 7.28 11.36 -3.52
N LEU A 71 6.67 10.17 -3.59
CA LEU A 71 6.80 9.25 -4.72
C LEU A 71 6.14 9.77 -6.00
N GLY A 72 5.21 10.73 -5.89
CA GLY A 72 4.51 11.30 -7.04
C GLY A 72 3.14 10.67 -7.34
N LEU A 73 2.62 9.80 -6.48
CA LEU A 73 1.29 9.20 -6.67
C LEU A 73 0.20 10.26 -6.73
N SER A 74 -0.83 10.04 -7.53
CA SER A 74 -1.94 10.95 -7.78
C SER A 74 -2.70 11.31 -6.50
N LYS A 75 -3.47 12.40 -6.56
CA LYS A 75 -4.37 12.77 -5.46
C LYS A 75 -5.40 11.65 -5.19
N ALA A 76 -5.87 10.97 -6.24
CA ALA A 76 -6.85 9.89 -6.14
C ALA A 76 -6.27 8.68 -5.39
N CYS A 77 -5.09 8.19 -5.80
CA CYS A 77 -4.42 7.07 -5.12
C CYS A 77 -4.10 7.41 -3.66
N ARG A 78 -3.57 8.61 -3.37
CA ARG A 78 -3.32 9.03 -1.98
C ARG A 78 -4.60 9.09 -1.16
N TRP A 79 -5.68 9.61 -1.74
CA TRP A 79 -6.96 9.70 -1.04
C TRP A 79 -7.57 8.31 -0.77
N LEU A 80 -7.47 7.37 -1.72
CA LEU A 80 -7.82 5.96 -1.55
C LEU A 80 -7.10 5.36 -0.34
N VAL A 81 -5.77 5.34 -0.38
CA VAL A 81 -4.94 4.71 0.65
C VAL A 81 -5.21 5.34 2.01
N THR A 82 -5.17 6.68 2.11
CA THR A 82 -5.36 7.39 3.38
C THR A 82 -6.74 7.16 4.01
N THR A 83 -7.78 7.08 3.20
CA THR A 83 -9.15 6.87 3.67
C THR A 83 -9.32 5.46 4.21
N LEU A 84 -8.84 4.45 3.47
CA LEU A 84 -8.93 3.05 3.88
C LEU A 84 -8.10 2.77 5.14
N MET A 85 -6.89 3.33 5.23
CA MET A 85 -6.07 3.27 6.45
C MET A 85 -6.81 3.82 7.67
N LYS A 86 -7.38 5.02 7.57
CA LYS A 86 -8.04 5.68 8.70
C LYS A 86 -9.35 4.99 9.10
N ARG A 87 -10.15 4.55 8.13
CA ARG A 87 -11.47 3.96 8.37
C ARG A 87 -11.38 2.55 8.94
N HIS A 88 -10.39 1.77 8.52
CA HIS A 88 -10.30 0.34 8.85
C HIS A 88 -9.05 -0.03 9.67
N GLY A 89 -8.15 0.93 9.93
CA GLY A 89 -6.88 0.67 10.62
C GLY A 89 -6.00 -0.32 9.85
N LEU A 90 -5.97 -0.19 8.52
CA LEU A 90 -5.24 -1.13 7.65
C LEU A 90 -3.74 -1.02 7.85
N THR A 91 -3.09 -2.19 7.89
CA THR A 91 -1.64 -2.33 7.78
C THR A 91 -1.23 -2.77 6.37
N TYR A 92 -2.16 -3.34 5.59
CA TYR A 92 -1.94 -3.78 4.20
C TYR A 92 -3.08 -3.32 3.29
N LEU A 93 -2.75 -2.99 2.05
CA LEU A 93 -3.72 -2.78 0.96
C LEU A 93 -3.30 -3.61 -0.25
N HIS A 94 -4.19 -4.47 -0.75
CA HIS A 94 -4.01 -5.18 -1.99
C HIS A 94 -4.81 -4.47 -3.09
N ILE A 95 -4.13 -3.89 -4.08
CA ILE A 95 -4.75 -3.27 -5.25
C ILE A 95 -4.60 -4.27 -6.39
N ASP A 96 -5.67 -4.91 -6.83
CA ASP A 96 -5.62 -6.05 -7.75
C ASP A 96 -6.61 -5.90 -8.91
N ALA A 97 -6.27 -6.36 -10.10
CA ALA A 97 -7.16 -6.30 -11.27
C ALA A 97 -8.50 -7.01 -11.05
N LEU A 98 -8.55 -8.04 -10.19
CA LEU A 98 -9.76 -8.77 -9.81
C LEU A 98 -10.36 -8.29 -8.47
N GLY A 99 -9.85 -7.18 -7.92
CA GLY A 99 -10.36 -6.60 -6.69
C GLY A 99 -11.69 -5.88 -6.87
N ASP A 100 -12.43 -5.72 -5.77
CA ASP A 100 -13.71 -5.01 -5.77
C ASP A 100 -13.54 -3.51 -6.04
N VAL A 101 -14.45 -2.95 -6.84
CA VAL A 101 -14.59 -1.50 -6.99
C VAL A 101 -15.30 -0.95 -5.76
N LEU A 102 -14.57 -0.20 -4.95
CA LEU A 102 -15.06 0.40 -3.73
C LEU A 102 -15.91 1.64 -4.03
N PRO A 103 -17.10 1.76 -3.42
CA PRO A 103 -17.95 2.93 -3.61
C PRO A 103 -17.31 4.18 -3.00
N GLY A 104 -17.52 5.32 -3.66
CA GLY A 104 -17.03 6.62 -3.21
C GLY A 104 -15.58 6.92 -3.61
N PHE A 105 -14.90 6.00 -4.30
CA PHE A 105 -13.57 6.23 -4.87
C PHE A 105 -13.65 6.44 -6.37
N ALA A 106 -12.74 7.29 -6.88
CA ALA A 106 -12.60 7.49 -8.31
C ALA A 106 -12.20 6.18 -8.98
N THR A 107 -12.67 5.98 -10.21
CA THR A 107 -12.24 4.90 -11.09
C THR A 107 -11.68 5.47 -12.37
N PHE A 108 -10.75 4.74 -12.97
CA PHE A 108 -10.08 5.09 -14.20
C PHE A 108 -10.14 3.89 -15.14
N ASP A 109 -10.29 4.18 -16.43
CA ASP A 109 -10.36 3.19 -17.50
C ASP A 109 -9.05 3.25 -18.29
N TRP A 110 -8.18 2.26 -18.06
CA TRP A 110 -6.87 2.10 -18.69
C TRP A 110 -6.47 0.62 -18.73
#